data_AF-A0A7C0XWL5-F1
#
_entry.id   AF-A0A7C0XWL5-F1
#
_cell.length_a   1.000
_cell.length_b   1.000
_cell.length_c   1.000
_cell.angle_alpha   90.00
_cell.angle_beta   90.00
_cell.angle_gamma   90.00
#
_symmetry.space_group_name_H-M   'P 1'
#
loop_
_entity.id
_entity.type
_entity.pdbx_description
1 polymer ?
#
loop_
_entity_poly.entity_id
_entity_poly.type
_entity_poly.pdbx_seq_one_letter_code
_entity_poly.pdbx_strand_id
1 'polypeptide(L)'
;MISEYLGGRPLRVLTYPVSDIEELVKVLVKASKLPEYLTEALVLASTYVSPLMVLSEGYIKIIKGLAVGKVTAYGDLSINDWKLHLRIADYTVLDMYETCVTEAIKVINDELSVKEVIKARHERVSKDLKRYWRFKQMKGTEWVFMYYIDMVKLIVESGIDPRNLNPNQAAGLAVVPAINLCKVK
;
A
#
# COMPACT_ATOMS: atom_id res chain seq x y z
N MET A 1 -26.81 6.82 4.79
CA MET A 1 -25.43 6.75 5.37
C MET A 1 -24.89 5.34 5.12
N ILE A 2 -23.59 5.11 4.83
CA ILE A 2 -23.05 3.76 4.47
C ILE A 2 -23.50 2.65 5.44
N SER A 3 -23.73 2.99 6.71
CA SER A 3 -24.25 2.12 7.76
C SER A 3 -25.57 1.40 7.42
N GLU A 4 -26.44 2.00 6.59
CA GLU A 4 -27.73 1.41 6.20
C GLU A 4 -27.58 0.21 5.26
N TYR A 5 -26.49 0.15 4.49
CA TYR A 5 -26.19 -0.93 3.55
C TYR A 5 -25.37 -2.06 4.16
N LEU A 6 -24.87 -1.85 5.38
CA LEU A 6 -23.88 -2.72 6.02
C LEU A 6 -24.49 -3.70 7.04
N GLY A 7 -25.80 -3.63 7.29
CA GLY A 7 -26.52 -4.57 8.16
C GLY A 7 -26.00 -4.63 9.61
N GLY A 8 -25.31 -3.58 10.09
CA GLY A 8 -24.66 -3.54 11.41
C GLY A 8 -23.48 -2.56 11.47
N ARG A 9 -22.49 -2.86 12.32
CA ARG A 9 -21.21 -2.11 12.42
C ARG A 9 -20.02 -2.96 11.92
N PRO A 10 -19.96 -3.36 10.64
CA PRO A 10 -18.86 -4.20 10.15
C PRO A 10 -17.56 -3.41 9.97
N LEU A 11 -17.63 -2.07 9.98
CA LEU A 11 -16.45 -1.22 9.97
C LEU A 11 -15.94 -1.03 11.40
N ARG A 12 -14.67 -1.36 11.61
CA ARG A 12 -13.94 -1.07 12.85
C ARG A 12 -13.00 0.09 12.59
N VAL A 13 -12.98 1.03 13.52
CA VAL A 13 -11.96 2.07 13.54
C VAL A 13 -10.63 1.39 13.84
N LEU A 14 -9.65 1.60 12.97
CA LEU A 14 -8.30 1.09 13.20
C LEU A 14 -7.65 1.92 14.31
N THR A 15 -6.83 1.26 15.12
CA THR A 15 -6.05 1.90 16.18
C THR A 15 -4.58 1.64 15.92
N TYR A 16 -3.69 2.40 16.54
CA TYR A 16 -2.29 2.04 16.57
C TYR A 16 -2.12 0.79 17.46
N PRO A 17 -1.55 -0.32 16.94
CA PRO A 17 -1.37 -1.51 17.76
C PRO A 17 -0.30 -1.31 18.84
N VAL A 18 0.68 -0.44 18.57
CA VAL A 18 1.73 -0.02 19.49
C VAL A 18 2.11 1.45 19.23
N SER A 19 2.67 2.13 20.23
CA SER A 19 3.06 3.55 20.16
C SER A 19 4.11 3.82 19.09
N ASP A 20 5.01 2.87 18.82
CA ASP A 20 6.04 3.02 17.78
C ASP A 20 5.43 3.30 16.39
N ILE A 21 4.27 2.72 16.08
CA ILE A 21 3.58 2.95 14.80
C ILE A 21 2.95 4.35 14.75
N GLU A 22 2.40 4.82 15.86
CA GLU A 22 1.91 6.20 15.96
C GLU A 22 3.05 7.20 15.78
N GLU A 23 4.22 6.94 16.37
CA GLU A 23 5.42 7.74 16.20
C GLU A 23 5.90 7.75 14.74
N LEU A 24 5.86 6.60 14.05
CA LEU A 24 6.19 6.52 12.63
C LEU A 24 5.27 7.41 11.79
N VAL A 25 3.96 7.40 12.05
CA VAL A 25 3.02 8.30 11.38
C VAL A 25 3.39 9.75 11.65
N LYS A 26 3.64 10.14 12.91
CA LYS A 26 4.03 11.52 13.27
C LYS A 26 5.30 11.96 12.55
N VAL A 27 6.31 11.10 12.46
CA VAL A 27 7.57 11.39 11.75
C VAL A 27 7.29 11.59 10.25
N LEU A 28 6.54 10.69 9.63
CA LEU A 28 6.21 10.78 8.21
C LEU A 28 5.32 11.96 7.86
N VAL A 29 4.35 12.31 8.69
CA VAL A 29 3.47 13.47 8.47
C VAL A 29 4.27 14.77 8.51
N LYS A 30 5.26 14.88 9.40
CA LYS A 30 6.13 16.05 9.48
C LYS A 30 7.11 16.15 8.31
N ALA A 31 7.65 15.03 7.87
CA ALA A 31 8.68 15.00 6.82
C ALA A 31 8.09 15.01 5.40
N SER A 32 6.98 14.31 5.20
CA SER A 32 6.33 14.21 3.90
C SER A 32 5.39 15.40 3.66
N LYS A 33 5.14 15.71 2.39
CA LYS A 33 4.11 16.68 1.98
C LYS A 33 2.73 16.01 1.79
N LEU A 34 2.54 14.82 2.36
CA LEU A 34 1.32 14.05 2.20
C LEU A 34 0.26 14.46 3.23
N PRO A 35 -1.03 14.39 2.88
CA PRO A 35 -2.09 14.59 3.86
C PRO A 35 -1.98 13.58 4.99
N GLU A 36 -2.16 14.04 6.23
CA GLU A 36 -2.05 13.22 7.45
C GLU A 36 -2.85 11.91 7.36
N TYR A 37 -4.11 11.99 6.93
CA TYR A 37 -4.98 10.83 6.76
C TYR A 37 -4.45 9.80 5.76
N LEU A 38 -3.82 10.23 4.67
CA LEU A 38 -3.23 9.31 3.69
C LEU A 38 -1.98 8.65 4.26
N THR A 39 -1.14 9.43 4.96
CA THR A 39 0.07 8.91 5.62
C THR A 39 -0.27 7.86 6.66
N GLU A 40 -1.22 8.16 7.55
CA GLU A 40 -1.73 7.22 8.55
C GLU A 40 -2.29 5.96 7.88
N ALA A 41 -3.13 6.12 6.86
CA ALA A 41 -3.74 4.98 6.17
C ALA A 41 -2.71 4.06 5.49
N LEU A 42 -1.63 4.60 4.92
CA LEU A 42 -0.54 3.81 4.32
C LEU A 42 0.23 3.03 5.38
N VAL A 43 0.61 3.68 6.48
CA VAL A 43 1.34 3.04 7.60
C VAL A 43 0.48 1.96 8.24
N LEU A 44 -0.80 2.23 8.49
CA LEU A 44 -1.72 1.24 9.07
C LEU A 44 -2.01 0.09 8.10
N ALA A 45 -2.15 0.36 6.80
CA ALA A 45 -2.33 -0.70 5.81
C ALA A 45 -1.16 -1.71 5.81
N SER A 46 0.08 -1.20 5.87
CA SER A 46 1.27 -2.02 6.07
C SER A 46 1.18 -2.79 7.39
N THR A 47 0.98 -2.09 8.50
CA THR A 47 0.99 -2.65 9.86
C THR A 47 -0.05 -3.76 10.05
N TYR A 48 -1.24 -3.60 9.49
CA TYR A 48 -2.33 -4.57 9.55
C TYR A 48 -2.29 -5.61 8.42
N VAL A 49 -1.23 -5.62 7.61
CA VAL A 49 -1.03 -6.58 6.51
C VAL A 49 -2.25 -6.60 5.58
N SER A 50 -2.70 -5.42 5.16
CA SER A 50 -3.94 -5.24 4.40
C SER A 50 -3.75 -4.33 3.18
N PRO A 51 -4.49 -4.57 2.08
CA PRO A 51 -4.55 -3.62 0.98
C PRO A 51 -5.25 -2.33 1.41
N LEU A 52 -4.76 -1.18 0.93
CA LEU A 52 -5.42 0.10 1.13
C LEU A 52 -6.52 0.29 0.09
N MET A 53 -7.79 0.37 0.51
CA MET A 53 -8.90 0.69 -0.40
C MET A 53 -9.15 2.20 -0.46
N VAL A 54 -9.10 2.78 -1.65
CA VAL A 54 -9.17 4.23 -1.85
C VAL A 54 -10.42 4.61 -2.64
N LEU A 55 -11.31 5.37 -1.99
CA LEU A 55 -12.61 5.79 -2.54
C LEU A 55 -12.61 7.22 -3.12
N SER A 56 -11.55 8.00 -2.91
CA SER A 56 -11.48 9.40 -3.33
C SER A 56 -10.52 9.58 -4.50
N GLU A 57 -11.01 10.17 -5.59
CA GLU A 57 -10.19 10.52 -6.76
C GLU A 57 -9.05 11.49 -6.39
N GLY A 58 -9.26 12.34 -5.38
CA GLY A 58 -8.23 13.27 -4.88
C GLY A 58 -7.01 12.52 -4.33
N TYR A 59 -7.23 11.50 -3.51
CA TYR A 59 -6.14 10.67 -2.97
C TYR A 59 -5.50 9.79 -4.05
N ILE A 60 -6.27 9.29 -5.01
CA ILE A 60 -5.71 8.54 -6.16
C ILE A 60 -4.71 9.37 -6.95
N LYS A 61 -4.98 10.67 -7.17
CA LYS A 61 -4.03 11.57 -7.86
C LYS A 61 -2.70 11.67 -7.11
N ILE A 62 -2.73 11.73 -5.78
CA ILE A 62 -1.53 11.77 -4.94
C ILE A 62 -0.80 10.43 -4.99
N ILE A 63 -1.52 9.32 -4.77
CA ILE A 63 -0.98 7.95 -4.77
C ILE A 63 -0.30 7.61 -6.10
N LYS A 64 -0.86 8.07 -7.23
CA LYS A 64 -0.24 7.90 -8.55
C LYS A 64 1.20 8.43 -8.60
N GLY A 65 1.51 9.51 -7.90
CA GLY A 65 2.84 10.09 -7.82
C GLY A 65 3.82 9.30 -6.94
N LEU A 66 3.31 8.49 -6.01
CA LEU A 66 4.10 7.66 -5.08
C LEU A 66 4.37 6.25 -5.61
N ALA A 67 3.64 5.85 -6.65
CA ALA A 67 3.58 4.45 -7.08
C ALA A 67 4.92 3.96 -7.66
N VAL A 68 5.36 2.78 -7.21
CA VAL A 68 6.50 2.03 -7.77
C VAL A 68 6.06 0.98 -8.79
N GLY A 69 4.75 0.75 -8.91
CA GLY A 69 4.12 -0.15 -9.87
C GLY A 69 2.62 0.10 -9.96
N LYS A 70 1.99 -0.34 -11.05
CA LYS A 70 0.53 -0.21 -11.25
C LYS A 70 -0.06 -1.41 -11.96
N VAL A 71 -1.27 -1.79 -11.58
CA VAL A 71 -2.11 -2.77 -12.28
C VAL A 71 -3.14 -2.03 -13.11
N THR A 72 -3.08 -2.24 -14.42
CA THR A 72 -4.07 -1.71 -15.37
C THR A 72 -5.21 -2.71 -15.59
N ALA A 73 -6.44 -2.22 -15.57
CA ALA A 73 -7.67 -2.92 -15.94
C ALA A 73 -8.35 -2.24 -17.14
N TYR A 74 -9.33 -2.93 -17.73
CA TYR A 74 -10.05 -2.47 -18.92
C TYR A 74 -11.54 -2.71 -18.77
N GLY A 75 -12.34 -1.72 -19.15
CA GLY A 75 -13.80 -1.79 -19.05
C GLY A 75 -14.30 -1.88 -17.59
N ASP A 76 -15.54 -2.32 -17.44
CA ASP A 76 -16.18 -2.50 -16.14
C ASP A 76 -15.92 -3.90 -15.59
N LEU A 77 -15.76 -4.01 -14.27
CA LEU A 77 -15.53 -5.27 -13.58
C LEU A 77 -16.86 -5.81 -13.05
N SER A 78 -17.17 -7.07 -13.34
CA SER A 78 -18.28 -7.76 -12.68
C SER A 78 -17.98 -7.98 -11.20
N ILE A 79 -19.00 -8.33 -10.41
CA ILE A 79 -18.82 -8.70 -8.99
C ILE A 79 -17.82 -9.85 -8.85
N ASN A 80 -17.81 -10.81 -9.78
CA ASN A 80 -16.88 -11.94 -9.74
C ASN A 80 -15.44 -11.49 -10.04
N ASP A 81 -15.26 -10.54 -10.97
CA ASP A 81 -13.94 -9.97 -11.27
C ASP A 81 -13.40 -9.19 -10.06
N TRP A 82 -14.24 -8.36 -9.44
CA TRP A 82 -13.88 -7.67 -8.20
C TRP A 82 -13.47 -8.66 -7.11
N LYS A 83 -14.30 -9.67 -6.82
CA LYS A 83 -13.99 -10.68 -5.79
C LYS A 83 -12.66 -11.39 -6.05
N LEU A 84 -12.40 -11.76 -7.31
CA LEU A 84 -11.15 -12.40 -7.70
C LEU A 84 -9.95 -11.47 -7.48
N HIS A 85 -10.01 -10.25 -8.00
CA HIS A 85 -8.86 -9.36 -7.99
C HIS A 85 -8.59 -8.73 -6.63
N LEU A 86 -9.62 -8.52 -5.81
CA LEU A 86 -9.45 -8.15 -4.40
C LEU A 86 -8.77 -9.26 -3.60
N ARG A 87 -9.10 -10.53 -3.85
CA ARG A 87 -8.40 -11.66 -3.23
C ARG A 87 -6.93 -11.75 -3.65
N ILE A 88 -6.64 -11.50 -4.93
CA ILE A 88 -5.25 -11.45 -5.40
C ILE A 88 -4.49 -10.32 -4.70
N ALA A 89 -5.10 -9.15 -4.54
CA ALA A 89 -4.49 -8.01 -3.83
C ALA A 89 -4.23 -8.32 -2.35
N ASP A 90 -5.12 -9.06 -1.69
CA ASP A 90 -4.90 -9.55 -0.32
C ASP A 90 -3.68 -10.47 -0.23
N TYR A 91 -3.57 -11.43 -1.15
CA TYR A 91 -2.39 -12.30 -1.24
C TYR A 91 -1.11 -11.54 -1.58
N THR A 92 -1.18 -10.48 -2.39
CA THR A 92 -0.04 -9.60 -2.68
C THR A 92 0.57 -9.04 -1.39
N VAL A 93 -0.25 -8.61 -0.43
CA VAL A 93 0.27 -8.09 0.85
C VAL A 93 0.91 -9.21 1.65
N LEU A 94 0.18 -10.30 1.85
CA LEU A 94 0.62 -11.44 2.67
C LEU A 94 1.96 -12.01 2.17
N ASP A 95 2.08 -12.23 0.85
CA ASP A 95 3.27 -12.85 0.25
C ASP A 95 4.52 -11.96 0.33
N MET A 96 4.35 -10.63 0.36
CA MET A 96 5.48 -9.70 0.42
C MET A 96 5.85 -9.29 1.83
N TYR A 97 4.91 -9.35 2.79
CA TYR A 97 5.01 -8.66 4.07
C TYR A 97 6.24 -9.05 4.87
N GLU A 98 6.41 -10.34 5.19
CA GLU A 98 7.52 -10.82 6.02
C GLU A 98 8.88 -10.41 5.45
N THR A 99 9.05 -10.59 4.13
CA THR A 99 10.30 -10.21 3.45
C THR A 99 10.52 -8.70 3.51
N CYS A 100 9.48 -7.90 3.24
CA CYS A 100 9.60 -6.45 3.28
C CYS A 100 9.94 -5.94 4.69
N VAL A 101 9.25 -6.43 5.73
CA VAL A 101 9.53 -6.03 7.11
C VAL A 101 10.94 -6.43 7.53
N THR A 102 11.38 -7.64 7.19
CA THR A 102 12.75 -8.10 7.46
C THR A 102 13.80 -7.21 6.77
N GLU A 103 13.58 -6.85 5.50
CA GLU A 103 14.44 -5.90 4.78
C GLU A 103 14.46 -4.52 5.44
N ALA A 104 13.31 -4.04 5.91
CA ALA A 104 13.21 -2.75 6.60
C ALA A 104 13.98 -2.78 7.94
N ILE A 105 13.86 -3.84 8.74
CA ILE A 105 14.65 -4.02 9.97
C ILE A 105 16.15 -3.98 9.66
N LYS A 106 16.60 -4.71 8.64
CA LYS A 106 18.02 -4.73 8.25
C LYS A 106 18.51 -3.36 7.80
N VAL A 107 17.69 -2.61 7.07
CA VAL A 107 18.01 -1.24 6.68
C VAL A 107 18.09 -0.30 7.89
N ILE A 108 17.17 -0.42 8.84
CA ILE A 108 17.18 0.35 10.10
C ILE A 108 18.46 0.07 10.90
N ASN A 109 18.88 -1.20 10.97
CA ASN A 109 20.10 -1.63 11.66
C ASN A 109 21.41 -1.39 10.87
N ASP A 110 21.34 -0.76 9.69
CA ASP A 110 22.49 -0.56 8.78
C ASP A 110 23.17 -1.87 8.32
N GLU A 111 22.42 -2.97 8.30
CA GLU A 111 22.87 -4.30 7.85
C GLU A 111 22.66 -4.51 6.34
N LEU A 112 21.84 -3.67 5.70
CA LEU A 112 21.51 -3.77 4.28
C LEU A 112 21.36 -2.39 3.64
N SER A 113 21.82 -2.26 2.40
CA SER A 113 21.72 -1.00 1.67
C SER A 113 20.28 -0.66 1.31
N VAL A 114 19.85 0.56 1.65
CA VAL A 114 18.56 1.14 1.23
C VAL A 114 18.33 1.00 -0.28
N LYS A 115 19.37 1.26 -1.08
CA LYS A 115 19.30 1.20 -2.54
C LYS A 115 19.04 -0.22 -3.05
N GLU A 116 19.65 -1.21 -2.41
CA GLU A 116 19.47 -2.62 -2.76
C GLU A 116 18.07 -3.10 -2.38
N VAL A 117 17.55 -2.69 -1.21
CA VAL A 117 16.18 -3.00 -0.79
C VAL A 117 15.14 -2.42 -1.74
N ILE A 118 15.24 -1.12 -2.08
CA ILE A 118 14.28 -0.49 -3.01
C ILE A 118 14.32 -1.19 -4.37
N LYS A 119 15.51 -1.57 -4.87
CA LYS A 119 15.64 -2.31 -6.12
C LYS A 119 14.98 -3.70 -6.04
N ALA A 120 15.27 -4.46 -4.98
CA ALA A 120 14.71 -5.80 -4.77
C ALA A 120 13.17 -5.76 -4.65
N ARG A 121 12.63 -4.77 -3.94
CA ARG A 121 11.19 -4.54 -3.82
C ARG A 121 10.55 -4.19 -5.16
N HIS A 122 11.19 -3.33 -5.98
CA HIS A 122 10.70 -3.03 -7.33
C HIS A 122 10.66 -4.27 -8.23
N GLU A 123 11.66 -5.14 -8.15
CA GLU A 123 11.68 -6.41 -8.88
C GLU A 123 10.58 -7.37 -8.39
N ARG A 124 10.32 -7.41 -7.07
CA ARG A 124 9.24 -8.19 -6.46
C ARG A 124 7.87 -7.73 -6.94
N VAL A 125 7.63 -6.41 -6.93
CA VAL A 125 6.42 -5.79 -7.50
C VAL A 125 6.28 -6.17 -8.97
N SER A 126 7.35 -6.07 -9.77
CA SER A 126 7.31 -6.41 -11.20
C SER A 126 6.94 -7.87 -11.46
N LYS A 127 7.35 -8.79 -10.59
CA LYS A 127 6.95 -10.21 -10.66
C LYS A 127 5.48 -10.38 -10.29
N ASP A 128 5.01 -9.69 -9.24
CA ASP A 128 3.63 -9.78 -8.75
C ASP A 128 2.60 -9.24 -9.75
N LEU A 129 2.94 -8.20 -10.51
CA LEU A 129 2.10 -7.67 -11.60
C LEU A 129 1.62 -8.75 -12.60
N LYS A 130 2.38 -9.85 -12.76
CA LYS A 130 2.02 -10.95 -13.66
C LYS A 130 0.78 -11.71 -13.19
N ARG A 131 0.43 -11.67 -11.89
CA ARG A 131 -0.78 -12.31 -11.34
C ARG A 131 -2.08 -11.73 -11.91
N TYR A 132 -2.02 -10.50 -12.40
CA TYR A 132 -3.16 -9.76 -12.95
C TYR A 132 -3.32 -9.93 -14.46
N TRP A 133 -2.75 -10.98 -15.05
CA TRP A 133 -2.80 -11.22 -16.51
C TRP A 133 -4.22 -11.23 -17.10
N ARG A 134 -5.23 -11.62 -16.31
CA ARG A 134 -6.64 -11.66 -16.74
C ARG A 134 -7.18 -10.29 -17.16
N PHE A 135 -6.72 -9.19 -16.54
CA PHE A 135 -7.12 -7.86 -16.97
C PHE A 135 -6.74 -7.57 -18.41
N LYS A 136 -5.62 -8.10 -18.90
CA LYS A 136 -5.17 -7.92 -20.30
C LYS A 136 -6.11 -8.56 -21.32
N GLN A 137 -7.01 -9.44 -20.89
CA GLN A 137 -7.99 -10.09 -21.75
C GLN A 137 -9.32 -9.34 -21.81
N MET A 138 -9.50 -8.37 -20.91
CA MET A 138 -10.70 -7.55 -20.86
C MET A 138 -10.65 -6.47 -21.94
N LYS A 139 -11.83 -6.04 -22.40
CA LYS A 139 -12.00 -5.00 -23.42
C LYS A 139 -12.68 -3.78 -22.80
N GLY A 140 -12.38 -2.59 -23.33
CA GLY A 140 -13.00 -1.34 -22.91
C GLY A 140 -11.97 -0.29 -22.53
N THR A 141 -12.43 0.78 -21.89
CA THR A 141 -11.58 1.91 -21.47
C THR A 141 -10.54 1.46 -20.44
N GLU A 142 -9.29 1.85 -20.67
CA GLU A 142 -8.18 1.59 -19.74
C GLU A 142 -8.33 2.42 -18.46
N TRP A 143 -8.06 1.79 -17.31
CA TRP A 143 -7.93 2.48 -16.03
C TRP A 143 -7.00 1.74 -15.07
N VAL A 144 -6.54 2.40 -14.01
CA VAL A 144 -5.64 1.78 -13.02
C VAL A 144 -6.46 1.21 -11.87
N PHE A 145 -6.42 -0.11 -11.72
CA PHE A 145 -7.07 -0.87 -10.65
C PHE A 145 -6.33 -0.74 -9.32
N MET A 146 -4.99 -0.77 -9.35
CA MET A 146 -4.19 -0.79 -8.13
C MET A 146 -2.82 -0.16 -8.34
N TYR A 147 -2.30 0.48 -7.30
CA TYR A 147 -0.95 1.02 -7.22
C TYR A 147 -0.15 0.27 -6.16
N TYR A 148 1.16 0.14 -6.33
CA TYR A 148 2.06 -0.35 -5.29
C TYR A 148 2.84 0.84 -4.74
N ILE A 149 2.84 1.02 -3.43
CA ILE A 149 3.59 2.06 -2.73
C ILE A 149 4.67 1.38 -1.90
N ASP A 150 5.94 1.71 -2.13
CA ASP A 150 7.04 1.21 -1.31
C ASP A 150 7.30 2.20 -0.17
N MET A 151 6.96 1.79 1.06
CA MET A 151 7.08 2.67 2.22
C MET A 151 8.53 2.99 2.60
N VAL A 152 9.49 2.10 2.29
CA VAL A 152 10.93 2.41 2.48
C VAL A 152 11.38 3.48 1.49
N LYS A 153 10.92 3.39 0.24
CA LYS A 153 11.17 4.44 -0.74
C LYS A 153 10.54 5.77 -0.30
N LEU A 154 9.30 5.73 0.20
CA LEU A 154 8.57 6.93 0.65
C LEU A 154 9.31 7.66 1.79
N ILE A 155 9.80 6.94 2.80
CA ILE A 155 10.49 7.58 3.93
C ILE A 155 11.79 8.26 3.46
N VAL A 156 12.54 7.61 2.57
CA VAL A 156 13.80 8.13 2.02
C VAL A 156 13.56 9.35 1.14
N GLU A 157 12.56 9.30 0.25
CA GLU A 157 12.18 10.45 -0.59
C GLU A 157 11.59 11.61 0.22
N SER A 158 11.09 11.33 1.43
CA SER A 158 10.66 12.36 2.39
C SER A 158 11.81 12.91 3.24
N GLY A 159 13.06 12.48 3.00
CA GLY A 159 14.26 12.97 3.70
C GLY A 159 14.51 12.33 5.07
N ILE A 160 13.83 11.23 5.39
CA ILE A 160 14.06 10.47 6.62
C ILE A 160 15.16 9.44 6.35
N ASP A 161 16.22 9.46 7.15
CA ASP A 161 17.18 8.34 7.19
C ASP A 161 16.54 7.18 7.96
N PRO A 162 16.32 6.00 7.34
CA PRO A 162 15.73 4.85 8.01
C PRO A 162 16.46 4.42 9.28
N ARG A 163 17.77 4.70 9.39
CA ARG A 163 18.58 4.36 10.59
C ARG A 163 18.17 5.12 11.84
N ASN A 164 17.39 6.18 11.71
CA ASN A 164 16.84 6.94 12.83
C ASN A 164 15.51 6.37 13.34
N LEU A 165 15.00 5.29 12.76
CA LEU A 165 13.75 4.64 13.16
C LEU A 165 14.02 3.52 14.17
N ASN A 166 13.01 3.20 14.98
CA ASN A 166 13.00 2.01 15.83
C ASN A 166 12.68 0.77 14.96
N PRO A 167 13.36 -0.38 15.12
CA PRO A 167 13.03 -1.63 14.43
C PRO A 167 11.55 -2.03 14.48
N ASN A 168 10.82 -1.73 15.56
CA ASN A 168 9.37 -1.99 15.65
C ASN A 168 8.56 -1.22 14.60
N GLN A 169 9.07 -0.09 14.12
CA GLN A 169 8.45 0.73 13.08
C GLN A 169 8.51 0.07 11.70
N ALA A 170 9.36 -0.95 11.52
CA ALA A 170 9.46 -1.69 10.26
C ALA A 170 8.14 -2.33 9.81
N ALA A 171 7.22 -2.64 10.74
CA ALA A 171 5.88 -3.14 10.43
C ALA A 171 5.05 -2.16 9.58
N GLY A 172 5.32 -0.85 9.69
CA GLY A 172 4.71 0.20 8.87
C GLY A 172 5.42 0.45 7.53
N LEU A 173 6.47 -0.31 7.21
CA LEU A 173 7.39 -0.04 6.10
C LEU A 173 7.36 -1.10 4.98
N ALA A 174 6.29 -1.91 4.87
CA ALA A 174 6.14 -2.87 3.77
C ALA A 174 5.72 -2.19 2.45
N VAL A 175 5.62 -2.96 1.36
CA VAL A 175 5.00 -2.49 0.13
C VAL A 175 3.48 -2.57 0.29
N VAL A 176 2.78 -1.45 0.10
CA VAL A 176 1.33 -1.34 0.25
C VAL A 176 0.65 -1.33 -1.13
N PRO A 177 -0.20 -2.31 -1.44
CA PRO A 177 -1.10 -2.23 -2.58
C PRO A 177 -2.29 -1.31 -2.24
N ALA A 178 -2.45 -0.24 -3.00
CA ALA A 178 -3.58 0.68 -2.90
C ALA A 178 -4.56 0.46 -4.07
N ILE A 179 -5.75 -0.02 -3.76
CA ILE A 179 -6.81 -0.36 -4.69
C ILE A 179 -7.65 0.88 -4.99
N ASN A 180 -7.81 1.19 -6.27
CA ASN A 180 -8.62 2.30 -6.75
C ASN A 180 -10.09 1.88 -6.93
N LEU A 181 -10.94 2.33 -6.02
CA LEU A 181 -12.37 2.05 -6.05
C LEU A 181 -13.19 3.20 -6.67
N CYS A 182 -12.56 4.25 -7.18
CA CYS A 182 -13.27 5.41 -7.75
C CYS A 182 -14.01 5.07 -9.06
N LYS A 183 -13.78 3.88 -9.62
CA LYS A 183 -14.50 3.36 -10.80
C LYS A 183 -15.70 2.48 -10.46
N VAL A 184 -15.93 2.17 -9.19
CA VAL A 184 -17.17 1.53 -8.75
C VAL A 184 -18.28 2.59 -8.85
N LYS A 185 -19.10 2.50 -9.91
CA LYS A 185 -20.31 3.31 -10.09
C LYS A 185 -21.54 2.53 -9.66
#